data_AF-A0A392T1X2-F1
#
_entry.id   AF-A0A392T1X2-F1
#
_cell.length_a   1.000
_cell.length_b   1.000
_cell.length_c   1.000
_cell.angle_alpha   90.00
_cell.angle_beta   90.00
_cell.angle_gamma   90.00
#
_symmetry.space_group_name_H-M   'P 1'
#
loop_
_entity.id
_entity.type
_entity.pdbx_description
1 polymer ?
#
loop_
_entity_poly.entity_id
_entity_poly.type
_entity_poly.pdbx_seq_one_letter_code
_entity_poly.pdbx_strand_id
1 'polypeptide(L)'
;AREEVCLAAEFIKVLEEKRTPEKKQDPGSLTITCYIGEVVVKALCDIGSSVNVMPLSLAKTFNLKEPTAGTVKELTLADQSIIHSKGDIEDIV
;
A
#
# COMPACT_ATOMS: atom_id res chain seq x y z
N ALA A 1 -6.08 19.16 -20.80
CA ALA A 1 -5.49 19.88 -21.96
C ALA A 1 -4.09 20.45 -21.67
N ARG A 2 -3.90 21.62 -21.03
CA ARG A 2 -2.54 22.19 -20.83
C ARG A 2 -1.65 21.34 -19.90
N GLU A 3 -2.17 20.86 -18.78
CA GLU A 3 -1.43 19.99 -17.85
C GLU A 3 -1.11 18.61 -18.45
N GLU A 4 -2.08 17.94 -19.08
CA GLU A 4 -1.84 16.66 -19.79
C GLU A 4 -0.75 16.78 -20.87
N VAL A 5 -0.74 17.88 -21.62
CA VAL A 5 0.27 18.15 -22.65
C VAL A 5 1.65 18.37 -22.00
N CYS A 6 1.72 19.02 -20.84
CA CYS A 6 2.96 19.19 -20.09
C CYS A 6 3.52 17.86 -19.56
N LEU A 7 2.68 17.01 -18.93
CA LEU A 7 3.10 15.70 -18.45
C LEU A 7 3.60 14.79 -19.58
N ALA A 8 2.92 14.79 -20.73
CA ALA A 8 3.32 13.99 -21.88
C ALA A 8 4.68 14.43 -22.44
N ALA A 9 4.93 15.74 -22.53
CA ALA A 9 6.21 16.28 -23.00
C ALA A 9 7.38 15.96 -22.05
N GLU A 10 7.15 16.02 -20.73
CA GLU A 10 8.15 15.63 -19.74
C GLU A 10 8.48 14.12 -19.81
N PHE A 11 7.47 13.27 -19.98
CA PHE A 11 7.65 11.82 -20.09
C PHE A 11 8.47 11.42 -21.32
N ILE A 12 8.23 12.04 -22.48
CA ILE A 12 9.00 11.78 -23.72
C ILE A 12 10.47 12.17 -23.54
N LYS A 13 10.74 13.32 -22.91
CA LYS A 13 12.12 13.77 -22.66
C LYS A 13 12.89 12.83 -21.73
N VAL A 14 12.23 12.29 -20.71
CA VAL A 14 12.80 11.31 -19.77
C VAL A 14 13.16 10.00 -20.48
N LEU A 15 12.31 9.53 -21.41
CA LEU A 15 12.57 8.35 -22.23
C LEU A 15 13.78 8.53 -23.17
N GLU A 16 13.90 9.70 -23.80
CA GLU A 16 15.03 10.03 -24.69
C GLU A 16 16.35 10.17 -23.93
N GLU A 17 16.32 10.76 -22.73
CA GLU A 17 17.52 10.98 -21.91
C GLU A 17 18.00 9.72 -21.16
N LYS A 18 17.28 8.59 -21.26
CA LYS A 18 17.50 7.35 -20.47
C LYS A 18 17.66 7.61 -18.97
N ARG A 19 17.11 8.72 -18.49
CA ARG A 19 17.07 9.04 -17.07
C ARG A 19 15.87 8.30 -16.52
N THR A 20 16.07 7.42 -15.55
CA THR A 20 14.95 6.97 -14.72
C THR A 20 14.38 8.20 -14.02
N PRO A 21 13.07 8.50 -14.16
CA PRO A 21 12.48 9.57 -13.38
C PRO A 21 12.70 9.26 -11.91
N GLU A 22 13.33 10.19 -11.18
CA GLU A 22 13.49 10.07 -9.73
C GLU A 22 12.10 9.89 -9.13
N LYS A 23 11.89 8.78 -8.41
CA LYS A 23 10.63 8.52 -7.71
C LYS A 23 10.44 9.63 -6.68
N LYS A 24 9.68 10.67 -7.03
CA LYS A 24 9.32 11.71 -6.08
C LYS A 24 8.56 11.04 -4.95
N GLN A 25 8.97 11.33 -3.72
CA GLN A 25 8.28 10.87 -2.53
C GLN A 25 6.83 11.33 -2.65
N ASP A 26 5.88 10.40 -2.50
CA ASP A 26 4.47 10.71 -2.66
C ASP A 26 4.10 11.85 -1.70
N PRO A 27 3.69 13.03 -2.19
CA PRO A 27 3.42 14.19 -1.35
C PRO A 27 2.22 13.97 -0.41
N GLY A 28 1.45 12.89 -0.61
CA GLY A 28 0.20 12.63 0.10
C GLY A 28 0.09 11.24 0.70
N SER A 29 1.12 10.77 1.43
CA SER A 29 0.93 9.65 2.37
C SER A 29 -0.11 10.06 3.43
N LEU A 30 -1.40 9.84 3.14
CA LEU A 30 -2.47 10.11 4.07
C LEU A 30 -2.45 9.03 5.15
N THR A 31 -2.08 9.38 6.37
CA THR A 31 -2.20 8.47 7.51
C THR A 31 -3.49 8.75 8.26
N ILE A 32 -4.30 7.73 8.46
CA ILE A 32 -5.46 7.78 9.37
C ILE A 32 -5.10 7.12 10.69
N THR A 33 -5.75 7.56 11.76
CA THR A 33 -5.65 6.89 13.07
C THR A 33 -6.71 5.80 13.13
N CYS A 34 -6.29 4.56 13.37
CA CYS A 34 -7.17 3.41 13.49
C CYS A 34 -7.08 2.85 14.91
N TYR A 35 -8.19 2.28 15.37
CA TYR A 35 -8.27 1.56 16.63
C TYR A 35 -8.40 0.07 16.33
N ILE A 36 -7.52 -0.74 16.91
CA ILE A 36 -7.55 -2.20 16.81
C ILE A 36 -7.70 -2.72 18.24
N GLY A 37 -8.92 -3.08 18.61
CA GLY A 37 -9.29 -3.23 20.02
C GLY A 37 -9.03 -1.93 20.78
N GLU A 38 -8.21 -1.99 21.82
CA GLU A 38 -7.82 -0.83 22.64
C GLU A 38 -6.56 -0.11 22.15
N VAL A 39 -5.92 -0.61 21.08
CA VAL A 39 -4.65 -0.06 20.60
C VAL A 39 -4.84 0.93 19.46
N VAL A 40 -4.15 2.07 19.56
CA VAL A 40 -4.13 3.12 18.53
C VAL A 40 -2.96 2.88 17.59
N VAL A 41 -3.24 2.80 16.29
CA VAL A 41 -2.23 2.70 15.23
C VAL A 41 -2.43 3.77 14.17
N LYS A 42 -1.34 4.16 13.49
CA LYS A 42 -1.42 4.96 12.27
C LYS A 42 -1.41 4.02 11.07
N ALA A 43 -2.43 4.10 10.22
CA ALA A 43 -2.53 3.32 9.00
C ALA A 43 -2.40 4.22 7.79
N LEU A 44 -1.76 3.74 6.73
CA LEU A 44 -1.74 4.41 5.43
C LEU A 44 -3.10 4.22 4.76
N CYS A 45 -3.75 5.32 4.38
CA CYS A 45 -5.00 5.34 3.64
C CYS A 45 -4.67 5.42 2.15
N ASP A 46 -4.77 4.27 1.49
CA ASP A 46 -4.67 4.18 0.03
C ASP A 46 -6.08 4.05 -0.56
N ILE A 47 -6.59 5.15 -1.13
CA ILE A 47 -7.93 5.20 -1.75
C ILE A 47 -7.99 4.32 -3.02
N GLY A 48 -6.84 4.00 -3.62
CA GLY A 48 -6.74 3.12 -4.77
C GLY A 48 -6.68 1.63 -4.42
N SER A 49 -6.48 1.29 -3.14
CA SER A 49 -6.44 -0.10 -2.69
C SER A 49 -7.84 -0.64 -2.40
N SER A 50 -8.13 -1.85 -2.89
CA SER A 50 -9.34 -2.59 -2.56
C SER A 50 -9.21 -3.44 -1.29
N VAL A 51 -8.01 -3.53 -0.71
CA VAL A 51 -7.70 -4.37 0.45
C VAL A 51 -6.93 -3.61 1.53
N ASN A 52 -7.18 -3.96 2.79
CA ASN A 52 -6.39 -3.50 3.92
C ASN A 52 -5.29 -4.53 4.22
N VAL A 53 -4.06 -4.06 4.42
CA VAL A 53 -2.91 -4.93 4.73
C VAL A 53 -2.35 -4.58 6.10
N MET A 54 -2.12 -5.59 6.93
CA MET A 54 -1.44 -5.45 8.23
C MET A 54 -0.11 -6.20 8.22
N PRO A 55 1.00 -5.59 8.66
CA PRO A 55 2.24 -6.31 8.86
C PRO A 55 2.09 -7.47 9.86
N LEU A 56 2.64 -8.64 9.54
CA LEU A 56 2.56 -9.81 10.41
C LEU A 56 3.18 -9.56 11.80
N SER A 57 4.25 -8.77 11.87
CA SER A 57 4.87 -8.38 13.14
C SER A 57 3.91 -7.59 14.03
N LEU A 58 3.09 -6.73 13.42
CA LEU A 58 2.10 -5.93 14.11
C LEU A 58 0.94 -6.82 14.60
N ALA A 59 0.45 -7.72 13.74
CA ALA A 59 -0.58 -8.70 14.12
C ALA A 59 -0.14 -9.56 15.32
N LYS A 60 1.13 -10.01 15.33
CA LYS A 60 1.73 -10.73 16.47
C LYS A 60 1.83 -9.88 17.73
N THR A 61 2.19 -8.59 17.58
CA THR A 61 2.29 -7.66 18.71
C THR A 61 0.94 -7.45 19.39
N PHE A 62 -0.13 -7.44 18.60
CA PHE A 62 -1.50 -7.31 19.10
C PHE A 62 -2.14 -8.63 19.54
N ASN A 63 -1.39 -9.74 19.53
CA ASN A 63 -1.91 -11.08 19.84
C ASN A 63 -3.22 -11.38 19.09
N LEU A 64 -3.34 -10.91 17.84
CA LEU A 64 -4.49 -11.25 17.01
C LEU A 64 -4.50 -12.75 16.74
N LYS A 65 -5.70 -13.30 16.47
CA LYS A 65 -5.83 -14.70 16.07
C LYS A 65 -4.91 -14.98 14.88
N GLU A 66 -4.36 -16.19 14.85
CA GLU A 66 -3.56 -16.64 13.71
C GLU A 66 -4.37 -16.47 12.40
N PRO A 67 -3.77 -15.90 11.35
CA PRO A 67 -4.45 -15.73 10.06
C PRO A 67 -4.99 -17.06 9.54
N THR A 68 -6.18 -17.03 8.93
CA THR A 68 -6.86 -18.24 8.47
C THR A 68 -6.03 -18.97 7.41
N ALA A 69 -5.57 -20.17 7.73
CA ALA A 69 -4.83 -21.01 6.81
C ALA A 69 -5.68 -21.32 5.55
N GLY A 70 -5.08 -21.17 4.37
CA GLY A 70 -5.76 -21.43 3.08
C GLY A 70 -6.40 -20.22 2.41
N THR A 71 -6.34 -19.03 3.01
CA THR A 71 -6.81 -17.76 2.42
C THR A 71 -5.66 -16.88 1.88
N VAL A 72 -4.51 -17.50 1.59
CA VAL A 72 -3.33 -16.79 1.08
C VAL A 72 -3.67 -16.13 -0.25
N LYS A 73 -3.46 -14.82 -0.33
CA LYS A 73 -3.67 -14.00 -1.52
C LYS A 73 -2.35 -13.44 -2.00
N GLU A 74 -2.22 -13.38 -3.32
CA GLU A 74 -1.16 -12.63 -3.98
C GLU A 74 -1.61 -11.19 -4.17
N LEU A 75 -0.78 -10.24 -3.75
CA LEU A 75 -1.02 -8.83 -3.92
C LEU A 75 0.12 -8.24 -4.75
N THR A 76 -0.23 -7.56 -5.83
CA THR A 76 0.70 -6.77 -6.63
C THR A 76 0.62 -5.33 -6.17
N LEU A 77 1.74 -4.80 -5.69
CA LEU A 77 1.84 -3.41 -5.23
C LEU A 77 2.07 -2.46 -6.41
N ALA A 78 1.92 -1.15 -6.16
CA ALA A 78 2.10 -0.11 -7.18
C ALA A 78 3.54 -0.06 -7.77
N ASP A 79 4.53 -0.57 -7.04
CA ASP A 79 5.91 -0.73 -7.53
C ASP A 79 6.16 -2.05 -8.27
N GLN A 80 5.09 -2.79 -8.58
CA GLN A 80 5.09 -4.10 -9.24
C GLN A 80 5.72 -5.23 -8.39
N SER A 81 6.05 -4.97 -7.12
CA SER A 81 6.42 -6.04 -6.21
C SER A 81 5.21 -6.92 -5.90
N ILE A 82 5.48 -8.21 -5.71
CA ILE A 82 4.47 -9.23 -5.41
C ILE A 82 4.68 -9.67 -3.96
N ILE A 83 3.62 -9.57 -3.15
CA ILE A 83 3.61 -10.05 -1.77
C ILE A 83 2.54 -11.14 -1.60
N HIS A 84 2.86 -12.15 -0.78
CA HIS A 84 1.90 -13.20 -0.41
C HIS A 84 1.43 -12.97 1.02
N SER A 85 0.11 -12.88 1.22
CA SER A 85 -0.46 -12.75 2.56
C SER A 85 -0.28 -14.06 3.35
N LYS A 86 -0.21 -13.98 4.68
CA LYS A 86 -0.22 -15.19 5.52
C LYS A 86 -1.62 -15.83 5.61
N GLY A 87 -2.65 -15.04 5.32
CA GLY A 87 -4.07 -15.36 5.42
C GLY A 87 -4.85 -14.11 5.81
N ASP A 88 -6.16 -14.23 5.83
CA ASP A 88 -7.07 -13.19 6.28
C ASP A 88 -7.13 -13.17 7.81
N ILE A 89 -7.24 -11.96 8.39
CA ILE A 89 -7.54 -11.76 9.82
C ILE A 89 -8.98 -11.25 9.87
N GLU A 90 -9.83 -12.00 10.57
CA GLU A 90 -11.21 -11.59 10.79
C GLU A 90 -11.29 -10.50 11.86
N ASP A 91 -12.18 -9.54 11.65
CA ASP A 91 -12.49 -8.54 12.67
C ASP A 91 -13.14 -9.21 13.89
N ILE A 92 -12.69 -8.83 15.08
CA ILE A 92 -13.24 -9.36 16.33
C ILE A 92 -14.33 -8.39 16.76
N VAL A 93 -15.57 -8.71 16.36
CA VAL A 93 -16.79 -8.01 16.81
C VAL A 93 -17.03 -8.25 18.29
#